data_AF-A0A8X7UJH7-F1
#
_entry.id   AF-A0A8X7UJH7-F1
#
_cell.length_a   1.000
_cell.length_b   1.000
_cell.length_c   1.000
_cell.angle_alpha   90.00
_cell.angle_beta   90.00
_cell.angle_gamma   90.00
#
_symmetry.space_group_name_H-M   'P 1'
#
loop_
_entity.id
_entity.type
_entity.pdbx_description
1 polymer ?
#
loop_
_entity_poly.entity_id
_entity_poly.type
_entity_poly.pdbx_seq_one_letter_code
_entity_poly.pdbx_strand_id
1 'polypeptide(L)'
;MGPYSGDLWIGGGPFYYPPFQKDVSTIFASTPLVGNNKSGEYLIDVKSIQISGKTVPILNGATKICTLTPYTVLHTSIYKALVTAFVGTTKMAKAPAVKPFGACFLSNGGRAVPVIDLVLGGGAKWRIHGSNSLVKVNKNVVCLGFVDGGVKTKNPILLGGFQLEDNLVEFDLKASKFSFSSSLLLHNTSCTRDRLFGM
;
A
#
# COMPACT_ATOMS: atom_id res chain seq x y z
N MET A 1 -2.06 -23.53 -4.89
CA MET A 1 -2.04 -22.17 -5.47
C MET A 1 -0.74 -22.10 -6.25
N GLY A 2 -0.80 -21.90 -7.57
CA GLY A 2 0.41 -21.73 -8.38
C GLY A 2 1.15 -20.45 -7.99
N PRO A 3 2.42 -20.28 -8.40
CA PRO A 3 3.13 -19.02 -8.17
C PRO A 3 2.40 -17.90 -8.90
N TYR A 4 1.97 -16.88 -8.17
CA TYR A 4 1.50 -15.63 -8.75
C TYR A 4 2.75 -14.86 -9.19
N SER A 5 2.96 -14.76 -10.50
CA SER A 5 4.03 -13.93 -11.07
C SER A 5 3.50 -12.51 -11.27
N GLY A 6 4.29 -11.52 -10.90
CA GLY A 6 4.13 -10.15 -11.34
C GLY A 6 5.38 -9.72 -12.07
N ASP A 7 5.37 -8.49 -12.56
CA ASP A 7 6.38 -8.05 -13.50
C ASP A 7 7.16 -6.80 -13.05
N LEU A 8 8.41 -6.71 -13.52
CA LEU A 8 9.27 -5.54 -13.39
C LEU A 8 9.81 -5.15 -14.75
N TRP A 9 9.69 -3.87 -15.10
CA TRP A 9 10.10 -3.35 -16.40
C TRP A 9 11.03 -2.15 -16.24
N ILE A 10 11.91 -1.95 -17.22
CA ILE A 10 12.70 -0.72 -17.37
C ILE A 10 12.26 -0.04 -18.67
N GLY A 11 11.72 1.17 -18.56
CA GLY A 11 11.12 1.92 -19.67
C GLY A 11 9.73 2.45 -19.32
N GLY A 12 9.13 3.21 -20.24
CA GLY A 12 7.83 3.84 -20.05
C GLY A 12 6.63 3.00 -20.52
N GLY A 13 5.45 3.59 -20.36
CA GLY A 13 4.17 3.07 -20.86
C GLY A 13 4.04 3.09 -22.39
N PRO A 14 2.88 2.66 -22.94
CA PRO A 14 1.62 2.42 -22.23
C PRO A 14 1.55 1.07 -21.50
N PHE A 15 0.67 0.96 -20.49
CA PHE A 15 0.51 -0.20 -19.60
C PHE A 15 -0.89 -0.81 -19.73
N TYR A 16 -1.06 -1.74 -20.67
CA TYR A 16 -2.34 -2.43 -20.88
C TYR A 16 -2.40 -3.76 -20.13
N TYR A 17 -3.37 -3.88 -19.21
CA TYR A 17 -3.59 -5.07 -18.37
C TYR A 17 -5.03 -5.61 -18.56
N PRO A 18 -5.30 -6.45 -19.57
CA PRO A 18 -6.64 -6.99 -19.82
C PRO A 18 -7.23 -7.72 -18.60
N PRO A 19 -8.55 -7.64 -18.35
CA PRO A 19 -9.59 -7.05 -19.19
C PRO A 19 -9.75 -5.52 -19.07
N PHE A 20 -8.88 -4.83 -18.32
CA PHE A 20 -8.91 -3.36 -18.28
C PHE A 20 -8.48 -2.81 -19.64
N GLN A 21 -9.40 -2.17 -20.36
CA GLN A 21 -9.23 -1.78 -21.77
C GLN A 21 -8.49 -0.45 -21.96
N LYS A 22 -8.05 0.20 -20.89
CA LYS A 22 -7.34 1.49 -20.95
C LYS A 22 -5.91 1.30 -20.47
N ASP A 23 -5.05 2.23 -20.85
CA ASP A 23 -3.72 2.33 -20.25
C ASP A 23 -3.87 2.67 -18.76
N VAL A 24 -3.29 1.85 -17.89
CA VAL A 24 -3.29 2.06 -16.44
C VAL A 24 -2.62 3.39 -16.05
N SER A 25 -1.71 3.92 -16.87
CA SER A 25 -1.11 5.25 -16.61
C SER A 25 -2.15 6.37 -16.51
N THR A 26 -3.32 6.21 -17.16
CA THR A 26 -4.40 7.22 -17.17
C THR A 26 -5.10 7.38 -15.83
N ILE A 27 -4.94 6.42 -14.91
CA ILE A 27 -5.50 6.46 -13.55
C ILE A 27 -4.42 6.69 -12.48
N PHE A 28 -3.20 7.04 -12.89
CA PHE A 28 -2.14 7.34 -11.94
C PHE A 28 -2.43 8.61 -11.14
N ALA A 29 -2.09 8.54 -9.86
CA ALA A 29 -1.73 9.70 -9.07
C ALA A 29 -0.22 9.71 -8.86
N SER A 30 0.36 10.88 -8.59
CA SER A 30 1.81 11.03 -8.45
C SER A 30 2.20 11.91 -7.28
N THR A 31 3.38 11.66 -6.73
CA THR A 31 4.06 12.48 -5.73
C THR A 31 5.53 12.65 -6.14
N PRO A 32 6.22 13.72 -5.72
CA PRO A 32 7.67 13.78 -5.82
C PRO A 32 8.33 12.62 -5.07
N LEU A 33 9.38 12.06 -5.65
CA LEU A 33 10.39 11.30 -4.93
C LEU A 33 11.20 12.28 -4.08
N VAL A 34 11.54 11.90 -2.86
CA VAL A 34 12.34 12.73 -1.95
C VAL A 34 13.72 12.12 -1.70
N GLY A 35 14.68 12.97 -1.37
CA GLY A 35 16.06 12.55 -1.10
C GLY A 35 16.97 12.61 -2.32
N ASN A 36 18.16 12.02 -2.20
CA ASN A 36 19.20 12.04 -3.22
C ASN A 36 19.37 10.64 -3.80
N ASN A 37 19.41 10.54 -5.13
CA ASN A 37 19.63 9.31 -5.89
C ASN A 37 20.87 8.51 -5.44
N LYS A 38 21.83 9.14 -4.75
CA LYS A 38 23.03 8.49 -4.19
C LYS A 38 22.78 7.50 -3.05
N SER A 39 21.67 7.60 -2.32
CA SER A 39 21.39 6.69 -1.18
C SER A 39 20.92 5.30 -1.62
N GLY A 40 20.49 5.14 -2.88
CA GLY A 40 19.83 3.92 -3.36
C GLY A 40 18.47 3.66 -2.74
N GLU A 41 17.92 4.60 -1.96
CA GLU A 41 16.62 4.48 -1.30
C GLU A 41 15.55 5.26 -2.08
N TYR A 42 14.42 4.62 -2.36
CA TYR A 42 13.25 5.30 -2.90
C TYR A 42 12.37 5.79 -1.76
N LEU A 43 12.31 7.11 -1.62
CA LEU A 43 11.58 7.76 -0.55
C LEU A 43 10.45 8.63 -1.12
N ILE A 44 9.34 8.67 -0.41
CA ILE A 44 8.21 9.56 -0.66
C ILE A 44 7.84 10.29 0.63
N ASP A 45 7.06 11.36 0.50
CA ASP A 45 6.63 12.20 1.62
C ASP A 45 5.16 11.92 1.94
N VAL A 46 4.91 11.09 2.96
CA VAL A 46 3.55 10.88 3.48
C VAL A 46 3.27 11.97 4.50
N LYS A 47 2.26 12.80 4.25
CA LYS A 47 1.85 13.92 5.11
C LYS A 47 0.87 13.53 6.18
N SER A 48 -0.03 12.60 5.88
CA SER A 48 -0.97 12.07 6.87
C SER A 48 -1.51 10.72 6.42
N ILE A 49 -1.98 9.94 7.39
CA ILE A 49 -2.80 8.77 7.12
C ILE A 49 -4.25 9.14 7.46
N GLN A 50 -5.21 8.76 6.62
CA GLN A 50 -6.64 8.95 6.90
C GLN A 50 -7.38 7.62 6.84
N ILE A 51 -8.28 7.39 7.78
CA ILE A 51 -9.19 6.23 7.78
C ILE A 51 -10.61 6.75 7.79
N SER A 52 -11.37 6.50 6.72
CA SER A 52 -12.73 7.04 6.54
C SER A 52 -12.82 8.55 6.81
N GLY A 53 -11.84 9.32 6.30
CA GLY A 53 -11.76 10.77 6.45
C GLY A 53 -11.22 11.28 7.79
N LYS A 54 -10.95 10.40 8.77
CA LYS A 54 -10.33 10.78 10.05
C LYS A 54 -8.81 10.69 9.96
N THR A 55 -8.13 11.78 10.30
CA THR A 55 -6.66 11.85 10.28
C THR A 55 -6.04 11.09 11.45
N VAL A 56 -5.08 10.23 11.13
CA VAL A 56 -4.20 9.53 12.07
C VAL A 56 -2.88 10.31 12.16
N PRO A 57 -2.43 10.67 13.37
CA PRO A 57 -1.17 11.39 13.54
C PRO A 57 0.02 10.51 13.11
N ILE A 58 0.98 11.12 12.44
CA ILE A 58 2.24 10.47 12.02
C ILE A 58 3.44 11.26 12.54
N LEU A 59 4.60 10.62 12.56
CA LEU A 59 5.87 11.31 12.82
C LEU A 59 6.40 11.93 11.54
N ASN A 60 7.08 13.07 11.67
CA ASN A 60 7.80 13.68 10.57
C ASN A 60 8.94 12.77 10.11
N GLY A 61 9.05 12.55 8.81
CA GLY A 61 10.13 11.78 8.21
C GLY A 61 9.73 11.25 6.84
N ALA A 62 10.74 10.94 6.03
CA ALA A 62 10.50 10.34 4.73
C ALA A 62 10.02 8.89 4.87
N THR A 63 9.05 8.50 4.06
CA THR A 63 8.56 7.12 3.95
C THR A 63 9.38 6.39 2.92
N LYS A 64 9.95 5.23 3.29
CA LYS A 64 10.73 4.40 2.36
C LYS A 64 9.85 3.34 1.74
N ILE A 65 9.96 3.14 0.44
CA ILE A 65 9.35 1.99 -0.25
C ILE A 65 10.35 0.83 -0.21
N CYS A 66 9.92 -0.33 0.29
CA CYS A 66 10.81 -1.45 0.61
C CYS A 66 10.18 -2.81 0.29
N THR A 67 10.67 -3.46 -0.77
CA THR A 67 10.25 -4.81 -1.17
C THR A 67 10.91 -5.92 -0.36
N LEU A 68 11.95 -5.62 0.42
CA LEU A 68 12.60 -6.59 1.33
C LEU A 68 11.75 -6.89 2.59
N THR A 69 10.74 -6.07 2.86
CA THR A 69 9.82 -6.25 3.98
C THR A 69 8.45 -6.68 3.44
N PRO A 70 7.92 -7.85 3.84
CA PRO A 70 6.66 -8.34 3.27
C PRO A 70 5.46 -7.46 3.63
N TYR A 71 5.48 -6.82 4.79
CA TYR A 71 4.40 -5.95 5.28
C TYR A 71 4.93 -4.56 5.60
N THR A 72 4.05 -3.57 5.59
CA THR A 72 4.39 -2.22 6.03
C THR A 72 4.76 -2.22 7.50
N VAL A 73 5.94 -1.67 7.80
CA VAL A 73 6.47 -1.52 9.16
C VAL A 73 6.32 -0.06 9.58
N LEU A 74 5.70 0.15 10.74
CA LEU A 74 5.40 1.48 11.27
C LEU A 74 6.13 1.68 12.59
N HIS A 75 6.62 2.90 12.82
CA HIS A 75 7.03 3.32 14.16
C HIS A 75 5.89 3.09 15.16
N THR A 76 6.21 2.65 16.38
CA THR A 76 5.22 2.21 17.39
C THR A 76 4.08 3.21 17.63
N SER A 77 4.35 4.52 17.65
CA SER A 77 3.30 5.54 17.83
C SER A 77 2.30 5.57 16.66
N ILE A 78 2.80 5.46 15.43
CA ILE A 78 1.99 5.44 14.21
C ILE A 78 1.20 4.13 14.15
N TYR A 79 1.86 3.01 14.46
CA TYR A 79 1.23 1.70 14.51
C TYR A 79 0.02 1.68 15.46
N LYS A 80 0.20 2.13 16.70
CA LYS A 80 -0.88 2.19 17.70
C LYS A 80 -2.01 3.11 17.25
N ALA A 81 -1.69 4.28 16.71
CA ALA A 81 -2.70 5.23 16.23
C ALA A 81 -3.51 4.66 15.05
N LEU A 82 -2.84 4.01 14.09
CA LEU A 82 -3.48 3.34 12.95
C LEU A 82 -4.42 2.22 13.41
N VAL A 83 -3.93 1.32 14.27
CA VAL A 83 -4.71 0.18 14.78
C VAL A 83 -5.95 0.68 15.53
N THR A 84 -5.79 1.65 16.44
CA THR A 84 -6.91 2.23 17.18
C THR A 84 -7.94 2.87 16.26
N ALA A 85 -7.50 3.67 15.28
CA ALA A 85 -8.39 4.31 14.32
C ALA A 85 -9.12 3.29 13.42
N PHE A 86 -8.42 2.26 12.96
CA PHE A 86 -9.00 1.21 12.13
C PHE A 86 -10.05 0.40 12.90
N VAL A 87 -9.71 -0.06 14.12
CA VAL A 87 -10.63 -0.80 15.01
C VAL A 87 -11.84 0.04 15.38
N GLY A 88 -11.68 1.35 15.59
CA GLY A 88 -12.80 2.25 15.89
C GLY A 88 -13.72 2.56 14.70
N THR A 89 -13.32 2.20 13.48
CA THR A 89 -14.05 2.51 12.25
C THR A 89 -14.64 1.27 11.58
N THR A 90 -13.94 0.14 11.65
CA THR A 90 -14.40 -1.12 11.06
C THR A 90 -15.62 -1.67 11.78
N LYS A 91 -16.52 -2.31 11.02
CA LYS A 91 -17.68 -3.05 11.58
C LYS A 91 -17.42 -4.56 11.67
N MET A 92 -16.19 -4.99 11.46
CA MET A 92 -15.81 -6.40 11.50
C MET A 92 -15.73 -6.89 12.95
N ALA A 93 -16.17 -8.14 13.19
CA ALA A 93 -16.02 -8.77 14.49
C ALA A 93 -14.54 -9.05 14.78
N LYS A 94 -14.08 -8.72 15.99
CA LYS A 94 -12.69 -8.98 16.42
C LYS A 94 -12.42 -10.47 16.51
N ALA A 95 -11.19 -10.86 16.21
CA ALA A 95 -10.66 -12.20 16.41
C ALA A 95 -9.35 -12.13 17.20
N PRO A 96 -8.89 -13.23 17.82
CA PRO A 96 -7.58 -13.28 18.46
C PRO A 96 -6.47 -12.85 17.49
N ALA A 97 -5.53 -12.04 17.99
CA ALA A 97 -4.40 -11.57 17.21
C ALA A 97 -3.49 -12.75 16.79
N VAL A 98 -2.98 -12.69 15.56
CA VAL A 98 -2.08 -13.70 14.99
C VAL A 98 -0.77 -13.01 14.62
N LYS A 99 0.32 -13.39 15.27
CA LYS A 99 1.65 -12.81 15.00
C LYS A 99 2.00 -12.94 13.51
N PRO A 100 2.63 -11.92 12.90
CA PRO A 100 3.13 -10.69 13.52
C PRO A 100 2.09 -9.56 13.69
N PHE A 101 0.81 -9.81 13.40
CA PHE A 101 -0.23 -8.78 13.40
C PHE A 101 -0.88 -8.62 14.78
N GLY A 102 -1.09 -7.36 15.19
CA GLY A 102 -1.72 -7.01 16.47
C GLY A 102 -3.24 -6.78 16.42
N ALA A 103 -3.86 -6.77 15.23
CA ALA A 103 -5.30 -6.59 15.07
C ALA A 103 -5.85 -7.55 14.02
N CYS A 104 -6.74 -8.46 14.45
CA CYS A 104 -7.37 -9.45 13.59
C CYS A 104 -8.88 -9.47 13.78
N PHE A 105 -9.56 -9.95 12.75
CA PHE A 105 -11.01 -9.89 12.60
C PHE A 105 -11.52 -11.17 11.94
N LEU A 106 -12.79 -11.50 12.19
CA LEU A 106 -13.48 -12.54 11.44
C LEU A 106 -13.65 -12.09 9.98
N SER A 107 -13.27 -12.99 9.07
CA SER A 107 -13.45 -12.80 7.63
C SER A 107 -14.94 -12.71 7.31
N ASN A 108 -15.34 -11.64 6.64
CA ASN A 108 -16.73 -11.38 6.26
C ASN A 108 -16.90 -11.21 4.74
N GLY A 109 -15.98 -11.78 3.95
CA GLY A 109 -15.97 -11.65 2.50
C GLY A 109 -15.59 -10.25 2.00
N GLY A 110 -14.80 -9.49 2.76
CA GLY A 110 -14.29 -8.18 2.34
C GLY A 110 -15.27 -7.02 2.51
N ARG A 111 -16.35 -7.21 3.29
CA ARG A 111 -17.36 -6.16 3.55
C ARG A 111 -16.93 -5.26 4.71
N ALA A 112 -17.38 -4.01 4.70
CA ALA A 112 -17.17 -3.06 5.80
C ALA A 112 -15.69 -2.88 6.21
N VAL A 113 -14.76 -3.06 5.27
CA VAL A 113 -13.34 -2.81 5.47
C VAL A 113 -13.08 -1.33 5.22
N PRO A 114 -12.60 -0.56 6.22
CA PRO A 114 -12.23 0.84 6.01
C PRO A 114 -11.11 0.98 4.97
N VAL A 115 -11.23 1.97 4.10
CA VAL A 115 -10.14 2.39 3.21
C VAL A 115 -9.16 3.24 4.01
N ILE A 116 -7.87 2.96 3.84
CA ILE A 116 -6.77 3.74 4.45
C ILE A 116 -6.16 4.59 3.33
N ASP A 117 -6.21 5.91 3.46
CA ASP A 117 -5.59 6.84 2.52
C ASP A 117 -4.23 7.30 3.07
N LEU A 118 -3.17 7.12 2.29
CA LEU A 118 -1.91 7.83 2.48
C LEU A 118 -1.99 9.14 1.70
N VAL A 119 -2.04 10.26 2.40
CA VAL A 119 -2.00 11.59 1.79
C VAL A 119 -0.54 11.98 1.59
N LEU A 120 -0.16 12.22 0.34
CA LEU A 120 1.22 12.42 -0.08
C LEU A 120 1.55 13.90 -0.30
N GLY A 121 2.84 14.20 -0.37
CA GLY A 121 3.33 15.49 -0.87
C GLY A 121 2.74 15.82 -2.24
N GLY A 122 2.26 17.06 -2.42
CA GLY A 122 1.52 17.46 -3.61
C GLY A 122 0.03 17.11 -3.61
N GLY A 123 -0.48 16.48 -2.54
CA GLY A 123 -1.92 16.29 -2.32
C GLY A 123 -2.51 15.00 -2.91
N ALA A 124 -1.71 14.22 -3.63
CA ALA A 124 -2.12 12.89 -4.12
C ALA A 124 -2.49 11.96 -2.95
N LYS A 125 -3.44 11.05 -3.18
CA LYS A 125 -3.87 10.06 -2.18
C LYS A 125 -3.64 8.65 -2.70
N TRP A 126 -2.79 7.88 -2.03
CA TRP A 126 -2.71 6.43 -2.26
C TRP A 126 -3.73 5.73 -1.39
N ARG A 127 -4.73 5.12 -2.03
CA ARG A 127 -5.80 4.42 -1.35
C ARG A 127 -5.44 2.94 -1.17
N ILE A 128 -5.37 2.50 0.08
CA ILE A 128 -5.13 1.11 0.46
C ILE A 128 -6.48 0.47 0.80
N HIS A 129 -6.91 -0.43 -0.07
CA HIS A 129 -8.18 -1.15 0.04
C HIS A 129 -8.03 -2.45 0.84
N GLY A 130 -9.14 -3.16 1.08
CA GLY A 130 -9.14 -4.41 1.84
C GLY A 130 -8.14 -5.45 1.34
N SER A 131 -7.98 -5.56 0.01
CA SER A 131 -6.98 -6.43 -0.63
C SER A 131 -5.54 -6.15 -0.22
N ASN A 132 -5.20 -4.90 0.09
CA ASN A 132 -3.85 -4.45 0.45
C ASN A 132 -3.70 -4.07 1.94
N SER A 133 -4.77 -4.14 2.71
CA SER A 133 -4.77 -3.82 4.15
C SER A 133 -5.07 -5.03 5.04
N LEU A 134 -5.76 -6.07 4.54
CA LEU A 134 -6.14 -7.25 5.32
C LEU A 134 -5.49 -8.52 4.78
N VAL A 135 -4.59 -9.08 5.59
CA VAL A 135 -3.91 -10.36 5.32
C VAL A 135 -4.82 -11.50 5.76
N LYS A 136 -5.12 -12.41 4.84
CA LYS A 136 -5.84 -13.65 5.16
C LYS A 136 -4.90 -14.64 5.83
N VAL A 137 -5.07 -14.85 7.14
CA VAL A 137 -4.23 -15.79 7.92
C VAL A 137 -4.82 -17.20 7.96
N ASN A 138 -6.15 -17.33 7.83
CA ASN A 138 -6.83 -18.62 7.61
C ASN A 138 -8.20 -18.40 6.94
N LYS A 139 -9.03 -19.45 6.84
CA LYS A 139 -10.36 -19.37 6.20
C LYS A 139 -11.28 -18.33 6.84
N ASN A 140 -11.19 -18.17 8.16
CA ASN A 140 -12.15 -17.41 8.96
C ASN A 140 -11.56 -16.14 9.58
N VAL A 141 -10.25 -15.91 9.46
CA VAL A 141 -9.58 -14.78 10.11
C VAL A 141 -8.74 -14.02 9.10
N VAL A 142 -8.87 -12.70 9.17
CA VAL A 142 -8.03 -11.72 8.46
C VAL A 142 -7.41 -10.76 9.47
N CYS A 143 -6.21 -10.27 9.19
CA CYS A 143 -5.46 -9.39 10.08
C CYS A 143 -5.03 -8.11 9.37
N LEU A 144 -4.99 -7.00 10.09
CA LEU A 144 -4.48 -5.74 9.58
C LEU A 144 -2.98 -5.89 9.26
N GLY A 145 -2.64 -5.80 7.97
CA GLY A 145 -1.33 -6.10 7.39
C GLY A 145 -0.24 -5.05 7.63
N PHE A 146 -0.16 -4.55 8.86
CA PHE A 146 0.82 -3.58 9.31
C PHE A 146 1.50 -4.11 10.58
N VAL A 147 2.79 -3.83 10.76
CA VAL A 147 3.61 -4.38 11.84
C VAL A 147 4.25 -3.25 12.66
N ASP A 148 4.33 -3.43 13.98
CA ASP A 148 5.05 -2.53 14.88
C ASP A 148 6.56 -2.72 14.72
N GLY A 149 7.26 -1.69 14.24
CA GLY A 149 8.70 -1.66 14.04
C GLY A 149 9.51 -1.21 15.25
N GLY A 150 8.84 -0.88 16.37
CA GLY A 150 9.50 -0.30 17.54
C GLY A 150 9.72 1.21 17.42
N VAL A 151 10.54 1.73 18.35
CA VAL A 151 10.81 3.18 18.49
C VAL A 151 12.08 3.66 17.79
N LYS A 152 12.97 2.74 17.38
CA LYS A 152 14.25 3.07 16.74
C LYS A 152 14.20 2.76 15.25
N THR A 153 13.44 3.54 14.49
CA THR A 153 13.35 3.37 13.04
C THR A 153 13.97 4.57 12.31
N LYS A 154 14.84 4.31 11.32
CA LYS A 154 15.44 5.37 10.47
C LYS A 154 14.36 6.15 9.71
N ASN A 155 13.37 5.41 9.19
CA ASN A 155 12.19 5.95 8.54
C ASN A 155 10.98 5.59 9.42
N PRO A 156 10.08 6.54 9.75
CA PRO A 156 8.89 6.24 10.54
C PRO A 156 7.92 5.26 9.87
N ILE A 157 7.95 5.19 8.54
CA ILE A 157 7.12 4.31 7.71
C ILE A 157 8.03 3.61 6.68
N LEU A 158 7.99 2.28 6.69
CA LEU A 158 8.54 1.43 5.62
C LEU A 158 7.36 0.77 4.90
N LEU A 159 7.03 1.22 3.69
CA LEU A 159 5.95 0.66 2.89
C LEU A 159 6.39 -0.69 2.31
N GLY A 160 5.73 -1.76 2.73
CA GLY A 160 6.12 -3.14 2.42
C GLY A 160 5.43 -3.73 1.19
N GLY A 161 5.89 -4.92 0.78
CA GLY A 161 5.46 -5.61 -0.43
C GLY A 161 3.94 -5.84 -0.54
N PHE A 162 3.29 -6.29 0.54
CA PHE A 162 1.85 -6.56 0.55
C PHE A 162 0.99 -5.33 0.21
N GLN A 163 1.45 -4.13 0.57
CA GLN A 163 0.77 -2.89 0.20
C GLN A 163 1.02 -2.48 -1.27
N LEU A 164 2.07 -3.01 -1.90
CA LEU A 164 2.42 -2.79 -3.31
C LEU A 164 1.77 -3.81 -4.25
N GLU A 165 1.40 -4.99 -3.74
CA GLU A 165 0.76 -6.05 -4.52
C GLU A 165 -0.48 -5.53 -5.27
N ASP A 166 -0.66 -5.94 -6.52
CA ASP A 166 -1.74 -5.47 -7.40
C ASP A 166 -1.88 -3.95 -7.50
N ASN A 167 -0.79 -3.20 -7.30
CA ASN A 167 -0.69 -1.79 -7.66
C ASN A 167 0.36 -1.67 -8.76
N LEU A 168 0.02 -1.00 -9.86
CA LEU A 168 1.05 -0.55 -10.80
C LEU A 168 1.72 0.68 -10.20
N VAL A 169 3.03 0.60 -9.99
CA VAL A 169 3.84 1.70 -9.46
C VAL A 169 4.97 2.03 -10.44
N GLU A 170 5.24 3.32 -10.60
CA GLU A 170 6.24 3.82 -11.54
C GLU A 170 7.24 4.72 -10.80
N PHE A 171 8.52 4.42 -10.98
CA PHE A 171 9.64 5.23 -10.49
C PHE A 171 10.26 5.99 -11.65
N ASP A 172 9.82 7.22 -11.88
CA ASP A 172 10.41 8.10 -12.88
C ASP A 172 11.58 8.87 -12.25
N LEU A 173 12.78 8.29 -12.37
CA LEU A 173 14.00 8.85 -11.79
C LEU A 173 14.47 10.13 -12.48
N LYS A 174 14.09 10.33 -13.75
CA LYS A 174 14.44 11.54 -14.52
C LYS A 174 13.58 12.72 -14.05
N ALA A 175 12.29 12.49 -13.86
CA ALA A 175 11.37 13.50 -13.33
C ALA A 175 11.35 13.59 -11.80
N SER A 176 12.09 12.72 -11.09
CA SER A 176 12.04 12.59 -9.62
C SER A 176 10.61 12.41 -9.11
N LYS A 177 9.85 11.50 -9.74
CA LYS A 177 8.41 11.32 -9.53
C LYS A 177 8.09 9.86 -9.26
N PHE A 178 7.20 9.64 -8.30
CA PHE A 178 6.63 8.34 -8.00
C PHE A 178 5.14 8.35 -8.37
N SER A 179 4.71 7.46 -9.25
CA SER A 179 3.32 7.32 -9.68
C SER A 179 2.75 5.97 -9.24
N PHE A 180 1.45 5.93 -8.99
CA PHE A 180 0.76 4.71 -8.54
C PHE A 180 -0.70 4.70 -8.99
N SER A 181 -1.24 3.52 -9.27
CA SER A 181 -2.66 3.33 -9.66
C SER A 181 -3.63 3.19 -8.50
N SER A 182 -3.15 2.89 -7.29
CA SER A 182 -3.93 2.13 -6.28
C SER A 182 -4.31 0.73 -6.80
N SER A 183 -5.12 -0.04 -6.05
CA SER A 183 -5.37 -1.45 -6.37
C SER A 183 -6.04 -1.67 -7.73
N LEU A 184 -5.35 -2.37 -8.63
CA LEU A 184 -5.82 -2.81 -9.95
C LEU A 184 -7.05 -3.72 -9.88
N LEU A 185 -7.24 -4.41 -8.75
CA LEU A 185 -8.38 -5.30 -8.53
C LEU A 185 -9.72 -4.55 -8.61
N LEU A 186 -9.73 -3.24 -8.32
CA LEU A 186 -10.91 -2.37 -8.50
C LEU A 186 -11.28 -2.15 -9.97
N HIS A 187 -10.32 -2.38 -10.87
CA HIS A 187 -10.46 -2.28 -12.32
C HIS A 187 -10.57 -3.65 -12.99
N ASN A 188 -10.89 -4.69 -12.20
CA ASN A 188 -11.02 -6.07 -12.64
C ASN A 188 -9.75 -6.60 -13.35
N THR A 189 -8.57 -6.13 -12.93
CA THR A 189 -7.27 -6.57 -13.43
C THR A 189 -6.27 -6.74 -12.29
N SER A 190 -5.09 -7.27 -12.56
CA SER A 190 -4.08 -7.59 -11.53
C SER A 190 -2.68 -7.53 -12.13
N CYS A 191 -1.66 -7.50 -11.27
CA CYS A 191 -0.27 -7.57 -11.72
C CYS A 191 0.11 -8.95 -12.29
N THR A 192 -0.77 -9.94 -12.17
CA THR A 192 -0.60 -11.29 -12.73
C THR A 192 -1.06 -11.41 -14.18
N ARG A 193 -1.53 -10.33 -14.78
CA ARG A 193 -1.90 -10.28 -16.20
C ARG A 193 -0.68 -9.86 -16.99
N ASP A 194 -0.42 -10.55 -18.09
CA ASP A 194 0.63 -10.15 -19.02
C ASP A 194 0.33 -8.76 -19.57
N ARG A 195 1.31 -7.86 -19.48
CA ARG A 195 1.23 -6.54 -20.11
C ARG A 195 1.26 -6.70 -21.63
N LEU A 196 0.33 -6.04 -22.32
CA LEU A 196 0.38 -5.92 -23.78
C LEU A 196 1.15 -4.66 -24.19
N PHE A 197 2.06 -4.81 -25.17
CA PHE A 197 2.77 -3.72 -25.81
C PHE A 197 2.11 -3.40 -27.16
N GLY A 198 1.58 -2.19 -27.32
CA GLY A 198 1.02 -1.72 -28.59
C GLY A 198 -0.34 -2.35 -28.92
N MET A 199 -1.39 -1.53 -28.89
CA MET A 199 -2.53 -1.67 -29.79
C MET A 199 -2.42 -0.59 -30.84
#